data_AF-A0A7K3Z101-F1
#
_entry.id   AF-A0A7K3Z101-F1
#
_cell.length_a   1.000
_cell.length_b   1.000
_cell.length_c   1.000
_cell.angle_alpha   90.00
_cell.angle_beta   90.00
_cell.angle_gamma   90.00
#
_symmetry.space_group_name_H-M   'P 1'
#
loop_
_entity.id
_entity.type
_entity.pdbx_description
1 polymer ?
#
loop_
_entity_poly.entity_id
_entity_poly.type
_entity_poly.pdbx_seq_one_letter_code
_entity_poly.pdbx_strand_id
1 'polypeptide(L)' 'MDALRVSEEKYRSLVDTSPDIIWEIDLAGIIRYVNPIITTVTGYTPEDLAGKRIT' A
#
# COMPACT_ATOMS: atom_id res chain seq x y z
N MET A 1 13.76 0.55 -22.02
CA MET A 1 13.74 -0.21 -20.74
C MET A 1 12.67 0.37 -19.80
N ASP A 2 11.60 0.99 -20.35
CA ASP A 2 10.83 2.00 -19.63
C ASP A 2 9.35 1.63 -19.44
N ALA A 3 8.87 0.62 -20.15
CA ALA A 3 7.47 0.20 -20.10
C ALA A 3 7.07 -0.32 -18.70
N LEU A 4 7.97 -1.07 -18.04
CA LEU A 4 7.73 -1.62 -16.71
C LEU A 4 7.59 -0.51 -15.66
N ARG A 5 8.50 0.47 -15.68
CA ARG A 5 8.52 1.60 -14.74
C ARG A 5 7.29 2.49 -14.90
N VAL A 6 6.87 2.75 -16.13
CA VAL A 6 5.65 3.53 -16.43
C VAL A 6 4.39 2.79 -15.98
N SER A 7 4.33 1.46 -16.18
CA SER A 7 3.21 0.67 -15.68
C SER A 7 3.16 0.61 -14.15
N GLU A 8 4.31 0.51 -13.49
CA GLU A 8 4.42 0.51 -12.02
C GLU A 8 4.05 1.86 -11.40
N GLU A 9 4.50 2.98 -11.98
CA GLU A 9 4.13 4.32 -11.53
C GLU A 9 2.62 4.57 -11.70
N LYS A 10 2.06 4.18 -12.85
CA LYS A 10 0.62 4.33 -13.09
C LYS A 10 -0.20 3.47 -12.14
N TYR A 11 0.24 2.24 -11.87
CA TYR A 11 -0.37 1.38 -10.87
C TYR A 11 -0.31 2.03 -9.48
N ARG A 12 0.87 2.49 -9.05
CA ARG A 12 1.05 3.17 -7.76
C ARG A 12 0.14 4.39 -7.62
N SER A 13 0.04 5.24 -8.64
CA SER A 13 -0.86 6.39 -8.61
C SER A 13 -2.33 6.01 -8.48
N LEU A 14 -2.78 4.94 -9.16
CA LEU A 14 -4.17 4.47 -9.04
C LEU A 14 -4.48 3.95 -7.64
N VAL A 15 -3.55 3.22 -7.04
CA VAL A 15 -3.71 2.64 -5.71
C VAL A 15 -3.62 3.72 -4.61
N ASP A 16 -2.69 4.66 -4.75
CA ASP A 16 -2.50 5.78 -3.81
C ASP A 16 -3.69 6.76 -3.80
N THR A 17 -4.40 6.90 -4.92
CA THR A 17 -5.58 7.77 -5.05
C THR A 17 -6.91 7.07 -4.80
N SER A 18 -6.88 5.76 -4.58
CA SER A 18 -8.07 4.97 -4.26
C SER A 18 -8.71 5.44 -2.95
N PRO A 19 -10.04 5.61 -2.89
CA PRO A 19 -10.75 5.94 -1.65
C PRO A 19 -10.81 4.76 -0.67
N ASP A 20 -10.62 3.54 -1.17
CA ASP A 20 -10.57 2.33 -0.34
C ASP A 20 -9.15 2.07 0.18
N ILE A 21 -9.06 1.53 1.39
CA ILE A 21 -7.80 1.02 1.94
C ILE A 21 -7.36 -0.18 1.11
N ILE A 22 -6.17 -0.08 0.53
CA ILE A 22 -5.52 -1.16 -0.21
C ILE A 22 -4.21 -1.46 0.50
N TRP A 23 -4.05 -2.71 0.93
CA TRP A 23 -2.82 -3.22 1.51
C TRP A 23 -2.37 -4.49 0.79
N GLU A 24 -1.06 -4.67 0.76
CA GLU A 24 -0.40 -5.88 0.27
C GLU A 24 0.27 -6.57 1.46
N ILE A 25 0.09 -7.88 1.56
CA ILE A 25 0.76 -8.72 2.55
C ILE A 25 1.58 -9.81 1.85
N ASP A 26 2.64 -10.24 2.51
CA ASP A 26 3.33 -11.46 2.10
C ASP A 26 2.58 -12.73 2.56
N LEU A 27 3.12 -13.90 2.19
CA LEU A 27 2.54 -15.20 2.55
C LEU A 27 2.57 -15.49 4.06
N ALA A 28 3.39 -14.76 4.83
CA ALA A 28 3.42 -14.84 6.29
C ALA A 28 2.43 -13.85 6.96
N GLY A 29 1.68 -13.09 6.15
CA GLY A 29 0.72 -12.09 6.62
C GLY A 29 1.36 -10.77 7.02
N ILE A 30 2.61 -10.52 6.63
CA ILE A 30 3.32 -9.28 6.93
C ILE A 30 2.95 -8.21 5.91
N ILE A 31 2.53 -7.04 6.39
CA ILE A 31 2.20 -5.88 5.56
C ILE A 31 3.45 -5.38 4.84
N ARG A 32 3.42 -5.45 3.51
CA ARG A 32 4.46 -4.98 2.59
C ARG A 32 4.20 -3.57 2.10
N TYR A 33 2.94 -3.22 1.93
CA TYR A 33 2.50 -1.92 1.46
C TYR A 33 1.08 -1.65 1.93
N VAL A 34 0.77 -0.37 2.15
CA VAL A 34 -0.58 0.13 2.34
C VAL A 34 -0.67 1.54 1.74
N ASN A 35 -1.78 1.85 1.08
CA ASN A 35 -1.99 3.16 0.48
C ASN A 35 -2.25 4.24 1.57
N PRO A 36 -1.92 5.51 1.31
CA PRO A 36 -1.91 6.57 2.33
C PRO A 36 -3.29 6.91 2.92
N ILE A 37 -4.39 6.49 2.30
CA ILE A 37 -5.75 6.70 2.84
C ILE A 37 -5.95 6.04 4.22
N ILE A 38 -5.14 5.03 4.55
CA ILE A 38 -5.13 4.37 5.86
C ILE A 38 -4.97 5.37 7.02
N THR A 39 -4.15 6.41 6.83
CA THR A 39 -3.92 7.46 7.83
C THR A 39 -5.19 8.25 8.09
N THR A 40 -5.94 8.57 7.02
CA THR A 40 -7.20 9.31 7.14
C THR A 40 -8.30 8.46 7.78
N VAL A 41 -8.37 7.18 7.43
CA VAL A 41 -9.43 6.28 7.89
C VAL A 41 -9.20 5.77 9.31
N THR A 42 -7.95 5.47 9.68
CA THR A 42 -7.62 4.79 10.94
C THR A 42 -6.74 5.62 11.88
N GLY A 43 -6.05 6.65 11.37
CA GLY A 43 -5.07 7.43 12.12
C GLY A 43 -3.65 6.84 12.13
N TYR A 44 -3.45 5.61 11.65
CA TYR A 44 -2.12 4.99 11.53
C TYR A 44 -1.46 5.32 10.20
N THR A 45 -0.16 5.59 10.22
CA THR A 45 0.58 5.82 8.98
C THR A 45 0.94 4.49 8.30
N PRO A 46 1.24 4.49 6.99
CA PRO A 46 1.79 3.33 6.32
C PRO A 46 3.05 2.79 6.99
N GLU A 47 3.90 3.68 7.52
CA GLU A 47 5.13 3.33 8.21
C GLU A 47 4.86 2.64 9.55
N ASP A 48 3.79 3.03 10.26
CA ASP A 48 3.37 2.36 11.49
C ASP A 48 2.97 0.91 11.22
N LEU A 49 2.43 0.61 10.04
CA LEU A 49 1.89 -0.70 9.69
C LEU A 49 2.89 -1.58 8.92
N ALA A 50 3.86 -0.98 8.24
CA ALA A 50 4.87 -1.70 7.48
C ALA A 50 5.61 -2.71 8.36
N GLY A 51 5.70 -3.96 7.90
CA GLY A 51 6.36 -5.03 8.64
C GLY A 51 5.55 -5.63 9.80
N LYS A 52 4.33 -5.14 10.08
CA LYS A 52 3.43 -5.77 11.05
C LYS A 52 2.67 -6.94 10.43
N ARG A 53 2.37 -7.94 11.25
CA ARG A 53 1.57 -9.10 10.86
C ARG A 53 0.09 -8.83 11.11
N ILE A 54 -0.76 -9.09 10.12
CA ILE A 54 -2.21 -9.12 10.32
C ILE A 54 -2.56 -10.35 11.17
N THR A 55 -3.16 -10.14 12.33
CA THR A 55 -3.56 -11.19 13.30
C THR A 55 -5.05 -11.10 13.55
#